data_AF-A0A7Y2G743-F1
#
_entry.id   AF-A0A7Y2G743-F1
#
_cell.length_a   1.000
_cell.length_b   1.000
_cell.length_c   1.000
_cell.angle_alpha   90.00
_cell.angle_beta   90.00
_cell.angle_gamma   90.00
#
_symmetry.space_group_name_H-M   'P 1'
#
loop_
_entity.id
_entity.type
_entity.pdbx_description
1 polymer ?
#
loop_
_entity_poly.entity_id
_entity_poly.type
_entity_poly.pdbx_seq_one_letter_code
_entity_poly.pdbx_strand_id
1 'polypeptide(L)' 'PVGRGDMIAGDLVFFRLGSSQVNHVGVALDRTRFIHSSTSRGVVIDQLMDGYFARNLAEVRRVVKIEEN' A
#
# COMPACT_ATOMS: atom_id res chain seq x y z
N PRO A 1 -7.93 -9.61 5.31
CA PRO A 1 -6.70 -9.45 4.50
C PRO A 1 -7.06 -9.56 3.02
N VAL A 2 -6.56 -8.65 2.18
CA VAL A 2 -6.79 -8.69 0.73
C VAL A 2 -5.59 -9.38 0.08
N GLY A 3 -5.85 -10.35 -0.81
CA GLY A 3 -4.79 -10.98 -1.59
C GLY A 3 -4.17 -9.96 -2.56
N ARG A 4 -2.87 -10.09 -2.89
CA ARG A 4 -2.21 -9.18 -3.85
C ARG A 4 -2.92 -9.15 -5.21
N GLY A 5 -3.58 -10.24 -5.60
CA GLY A 5 -4.38 -10.34 -6.83
C GLY A 5 -5.65 -9.50 -6.81
N ASP A 6 -6.26 -9.33 -5.63
CA ASP A 6 -7.61 -8.80 -5.43
C ASP A 6 -7.62 -7.34 -4.94
N MET A 7 -6.43 -6.73 -4.93
CA MET A 7 -6.23 -5.35 -4.49
C MET A 7 -6.84 -4.39 -5.50
N ILE A 8 -7.59 -3.41 -4.98
CA ILE A 8 -8.24 -2.36 -5.76
C ILE A 8 -7.80 -0.98 -5.29
N ALA A 9 -8.16 0.04 -6.06
CA ALA A 9 -7.99 1.43 -5.65
C ALA A 9 -8.66 1.68 -4.30
N GLY A 10 -7.96 2.32 -3.38
CA GLY A 10 -8.44 2.63 -2.03
C GLY A 10 -8.08 1.61 -0.96
N ASP A 11 -7.56 0.42 -1.32
CA ASP A 11 -7.02 -0.50 -0.32
C ASP A 11 -5.78 0.09 0.36
N LEU A 12 -5.64 -0.12 1.66
CA LEU A 12 -4.46 0.29 2.41
C LEU A 12 -3.36 -0.76 2.29
N VAL A 13 -2.17 -0.31 1.96
CA VAL A 13 -0.95 -1.14 1.83
C VAL A 13 0.01 -0.79 2.96
N PHE A 14 0.42 -1.80 3.73
CA PHE A 14 1.24 -1.63 4.92
C PHE A 14 2.62 -2.22 4.71
N PHE A 15 3.66 -1.55 5.22
CA PHE A 15 5.05 -1.95 5.04
C PHE A 15 5.83 -2.01 6.35
N ARG A 16 6.87 -2.84 6.35
CA ARG A 16 7.91 -2.96 7.38
C ARG A 16 9.22 -2.41 6.83
N LEU A 17 9.40 -1.09 6.86
CA LEU A 17 10.56 -0.43 6.27
C LEU A 17 11.70 -0.37 7.29
N GLY A 18 12.67 -1.28 7.19
CA GLY A 18 13.81 -1.33 8.10
C GLY A 18 13.44 -1.66 9.56
N SER A 19 12.28 -2.29 9.77
CA SER A 19 11.71 -2.59 11.08
C SER A 19 11.05 -3.97 11.08
N SER A 20 10.94 -4.62 12.24
CA SER A 20 10.13 -5.84 12.42
C SER A 20 8.62 -5.53 12.52
N GLN A 21 8.29 -4.28 12.85
CA GLN A 21 6.92 -3.80 13.01
C GLN A 21 6.49 -2.97 11.80
N VAL A 22 5.18 -2.99 11.50
CA VAL A 22 4.59 -2.12 10.48
C VAL A 22 4.80 -0.67 10.89
N ASN A 23 5.44 0.12 10.02
CA ASN A 23 5.80 1.50 10.31
C ASN A 23 5.49 2.46 9.16
N HIS A 24 4.93 1.96 8.07
CA HIS A 24 4.61 2.77 6.91
C HIS A 24 3.32 2.29 6.24
N VAL A 25 2.54 3.24 5.71
CA VAL A 25 1.26 2.97 5.04
C VAL A 25 1.12 3.84 3.80
N GLY A 26 0.40 3.33 2.82
CA GLY A 26 -0.11 4.11 1.70
C GLY A 26 -1.44 3.57 1.20
N VAL A 27 -1.97 4.23 0.17
CA VAL A 27 -3.25 3.88 -0.45
C VAL A 27 -2.98 3.37 -1.85
N ALA A 28 -3.42 2.16 -2.16
CA ALA A 28 -3.34 1.59 -3.50
C ALA A 28 -4.14 2.48 -4.47
N LEU A 29 -3.51 2.83 -5.59
CA LEU A 29 -4.19 3.46 -6.71
C LEU A 29 -4.67 2.41 -7.71
N ASP A 30 -3.92 1.30 -7.80
CA ASP A 30 -4.24 0.11 -8.57
C ASP A 30 -3.37 -1.06 -8.05
N ARG A 31 -3.25 -2.14 -8.83
CA ARG A 31 -2.50 -3.34 -8.45
C ARG A 31 -0.97 -3.16 -8.41
N THR A 32 -0.47 -2.07 -8.99
CA THR A 32 0.96 -1.82 -9.22
C THR A 32 1.46 -0.55 -8.55
N ARG A 33 0.58 0.42 -8.28
CA ARG A 33 0.95 1.75 -7.76
C ARG A 33 0.20 2.10 -6.49
N PHE A 34 0.82 2.93 -5.67
CA PHE A 34 0.24 3.47 -4.45
C PHE A 34 0.71 4.88 -4.19
N ILE A 35 -0.12 5.67 -3.49
CA ILE A 35 0.23 7.00 -3.01
C ILE A 35 0.58 6.93 -1.52
N HIS A 36 1.63 7.63 -1.10
CA HIS A 36 2.04 7.68 0.30
C HIS A 36 2.84 8.95 0.62
N SER A 37 3.01 9.22 1.91
CA SER A 37 3.92 10.27 2.39
C SER A 37 5.33 9.72 2.51
N SER A 38 6.20 9.98 1.53
CA SER A 38 7.62 9.66 1.61
C SER A 38 8.32 10.55 2.64
N THR A 39 9.24 9.97 3.42
CA THR A 39 10.01 10.68 4.46
C THR A 39 10.80 11.89 3.92
N SER A 40 11.31 11.81 2.68
CA SER A 40 12.13 12.86 2.08
C SER A 40 11.51 13.58 0.87
N ARG A 41 10.53 12.97 0.20
CA ARG A 41 9.95 13.50 -1.05
C ARG A 41 8.55 14.09 -0.87
N GLY A 42 7.99 14.05 0.34
CA GLY A 42 6.60 14.44 0.58
C GLY A 42 5.61 13.43 0.00
N VAL A 43 4.42 13.89 -0.40
CA VAL A 43 3.37 13.01 -0.95
C VAL A 43 3.71 12.63 -2.39
N VAL A 44 3.91 11.33 -2.63
CA VAL A 44 4.36 10.80 -3.93
C VAL A 44 3.64 9.51 -4.29
N ILE A 45 3.69 9.18 -5.59
CA ILE A 45 3.21 7.91 -6.14
C ILE A 45 4.44 7.06 -6.49
N ASP A 46 4.51 5.86 -5.96
CA ASP A 46 5.57 4.89 -6.25
C ASP A 46 4.99 3.54 -6.70
N GLN A 47 5.86 2.69 -7.26
CA GLN A 47 5.56 1.31 -7.60
C GLN A 47 5.49 0.44 -6.34
N LEU A 48 4.41 -0.29 -6.19
CA LEU A 48 4.10 -1.19 -5.09
C LEU A 48 4.73 -2.58 -5.29
N MET A 49 4.75 -3.06 -6.53
CA MET A 49 5.10 -4.43 -6.90
C MET A 49 6.55 -4.59 -7.38
N ASP A 50 7.36 -3.54 -7.28
CA ASP A 50 8.78 -3.59 -7.65
C ASP A 50 9.70 -3.06 -6.53
N GLY A 51 10.92 -3.58 -6.50
CA GLY A 51 12.01 -3.05 -5.71
C GLY A 51 11.78 -3.07 -4.20
N TYR A 52 12.04 -1.91 -3.57
CA TYR A 52 12.09 -1.77 -2.12
C TYR A 52 10.73 -2.01 -1.46
N PHE A 53 9.64 -1.45 -1.99
CA PHE A 53 8.32 -1.60 -1.40
C PHE A 53 7.77 -3.02 -1.53
N ALA A 54 8.00 -3.69 -2.67
CA ALA A 54 7.53 -5.06 -2.88
C ALA A 54 8.11 -6.06 -1.87
N ARG A 55 9.40 -5.89 -1.51
CA ARG A 55 10.10 -6.72 -0.52
C ARG A 55 9.65 -6.46 0.92
N ASN A 56 9.16 -5.26 1.20
CA ASN A 56 8.79 -4.85 2.55
C ASN A 56 7.27 -4.80 2.77
N LEU A 57 6.45 -5.20 1.78
CA LEU A 57 5.00 -5.26 1.91
C LEU A 57 4.59 -6.30 2.96
N ALA A 58 3.93 -5.84 4.01
CA ALA A 58 3.50 -6.63 5.15
C ALA A 58 2.10 -7.19 4.97
N GLU A 59 1.14 -6.34 4.62
CA GLU A 59 -0.26 -6.72 4.40
C GLU A 59 -1.01 -5.70 3.56
N VAL A 60 -2.15 -6.12 3.01
CA VAL A 60 -3.12 -5.25 2.32
C VAL A 60 -4.47 -5.38 3.02
N ARG A 61 -5.12 -4.25 3.30
CA ARG A 61 -6.44 -4.21 3.95
C ARG A 61 -7.41 -3.30 3.23
N ARG A 62 -8.62 -3.83 3.01
CA ARG A 62 -9.78 -3.04 2.60
C ARG A 62 -10.48 -2.50 3.84
N VAL A 63 -10.57 -1.18 3.93
CA VAL A 63 -11.23 -0.48 5.05
C VAL A 63 -12.55 0.17 4.64
N VAL A 64 -12.73 0.42 3.34
CA VAL A 64 -13.96 1.00 2.81
C VAL A 64 -14.91 -0.12 2.41
N LYS A 65 -16.13 -0.10 2.95
CA LYS A 65 -17.26 -0.77 2.32
C LYS A 65 -17.80 0.20 1.28
N ILE A 66 -17.64 -0.13 0.01
CA ILE A 66 -18.36 0.60 -1.04
C ILE A 66 -19.76 0.01 -1.01
N GLU A 67 -20.71 0.76 -0.43
CA GLU A 67 -22.12 0.48 -0.63
C GLU A 67 -22.45 0.91 -2.05
N GLU A 68 -22.88 -0.05 -2.89
CA GLU A 68 -23.44 0.27 -4.19
C GLU A 68 -24.80 0.92 -3.95
N ASN A 69 -24.97 2.13 -4.49
CA ASN A 69 -26.21 2.89 -4.45
C ASN A 69 -27.04 2.57 -5.69
#